data_AF-A0A971ZQV8-F1
#
_entry.id   AF-A0A971ZQV8-F1
#
_cell.length_a   1.000
_cell.length_b   1.000
_cell.length_c   1.000
_cell.angle_alpha   90.00
_cell.angle_beta   90.00
_cell.angle_gamma   90.00
#
_symmetry.space_group_name_H-M   'P 1'
#
loop_
_entity.id
_entity.type
_entity.pdbx_description
1 polymer ?
#
loop_
_entity_poly.entity_id
_entity_poly.type
_entity_poly.pdbx_seq_one_letter_code
_entity_poly.pdbx_strand_id
1 'polypeptide(L)'
;MLQSKRTGIPGHVTNRIQQDDFVADVSYRLGGPLPAAQCPSVVVRVFLPQVDQWEQRAGPHFAFRCAAETYQNGKTVTYWPGMFIVFEHDGNGDRYAHIRIRADRRGQDYRSRQITQTGWWTFGLSVSPDGQIHYYAKPGIDDLTAQDYLASEQPFGYRCQHFKTFFFNVCNVDDGKTWSTPWIIDDPSVYYLPSETASRPIFGRR
;
A
#
# COMPACT_ATOMS: atom_id res chain seq x y z
N MET A 1 17.25 0.03 0.25
CA MET A 1 16.76 1.26 0.92
C MET A 1 16.10 2.14 -0.14
N LEU A 2 14.90 2.66 0.12
CA LEU A 2 14.10 3.50 -0.75
C LEU A 2 13.97 4.90 -0.14
N GLN A 3 14.41 5.92 -0.88
CA GLN A 3 14.36 7.33 -0.49
C GLN A 3 14.27 8.23 -1.73
N SER A 4 13.63 9.38 -1.58
CA SER A 4 13.57 10.42 -2.61
C SER A 4 13.97 11.78 -2.04
N LYS A 5 14.63 12.59 -2.87
CA LYS A 5 15.01 13.99 -2.55
C LYS A 5 14.17 15.02 -3.31
N ARG A 6 13.82 14.71 -4.54
CA ARG A 6 12.97 15.54 -5.41
C ARG A 6 11.82 14.65 -5.84
N THR A 7 10.63 14.94 -5.33
CA THR A 7 9.43 14.13 -5.60
C THR A 7 8.42 14.96 -6.38
N GLY A 8 7.42 14.31 -6.99
CA GLY A 8 6.42 15.01 -7.79
C GLY A 8 6.90 15.29 -9.22
N ILE A 9 7.00 16.55 -9.64
CA ILE A 9 7.28 16.88 -11.05
C ILE A 9 8.79 16.86 -11.32
N PRO A 10 9.27 16.03 -12.28
CA PRO A 10 10.69 15.96 -12.60
C PRO A 10 11.31 17.32 -12.93
N GLY A 11 12.43 17.64 -12.27
CA GLY A 11 13.17 18.89 -12.50
C GLY A 11 12.60 20.13 -11.79
N HIS A 12 11.48 20.01 -11.07
CA HIS A 12 10.85 21.12 -10.36
C HIS A 12 10.85 20.87 -8.85
N VAL A 13 10.91 21.96 -8.09
CA VAL A 13 10.76 21.98 -6.63
C VAL A 13 9.43 22.65 -6.35
N THR A 14 8.56 21.99 -5.59
CA THR A 14 7.21 22.50 -5.31
C THR A 14 7.06 23.07 -3.90
N ASN A 15 7.98 22.76 -2.98
CA ASN A 15 7.91 23.14 -1.56
C ASN A 15 6.58 22.72 -0.89
N ARG A 16 6.02 21.60 -1.34
CA ARG A 16 4.79 20.99 -0.83
C ARG A 16 5.05 19.51 -0.64
N ILE A 17 4.27 18.87 0.23
CA ILE A 17 4.34 17.41 0.34
C ILE A 17 3.97 16.80 -1.02
N GLN A 18 4.91 16.06 -1.57
CA GLN A 18 4.79 15.30 -2.80
C GLN A 18 5.11 13.84 -2.51
N GLN A 19 4.88 12.98 -3.50
CA GLN A 19 5.15 11.56 -3.41
C GLN A 19 5.84 11.07 -4.69
N ASP A 20 6.68 10.05 -4.54
CA ASP A 20 7.12 9.19 -5.64
C ASP A 20 6.52 7.79 -5.45
N ASP A 21 6.23 7.14 -6.57
CA ASP A 21 5.62 5.82 -6.63
C ASP A 21 6.65 4.78 -7.06
N PHE A 22 6.90 3.78 -6.22
CA PHE A 22 7.69 2.60 -6.57
C PHE A 22 6.76 1.41 -6.83
N VAL A 23 6.55 1.11 -8.12
CA VAL A 23 5.52 0.17 -8.58
C VAL A 23 6.12 -1.21 -8.83
N ALA A 24 5.49 -2.24 -8.28
CA ALA A 24 5.86 -3.63 -8.54
C ALA A 24 4.91 -4.22 -9.59
N ASP A 25 5.24 -4.13 -10.89
CA ASP A 25 4.35 -4.59 -11.97
C ASP A 25 4.16 -6.11 -12.03
N VAL A 26 3.37 -6.64 -11.10
CA VAL A 26 3.01 -8.05 -11.04
C VAL A 26 2.02 -8.44 -12.14
N SER A 27 1.24 -7.50 -12.66
CA SER A 27 0.30 -7.76 -13.74
C SER A 27 1.01 -8.27 -14.99
N TYR A 28 2.18 -7.72 -15.30
CA TYR A 28 3.01 -8.17 -16.40
C TYR A 28 3.46 -9.63 -16.21
N ARG A 29 3.92 -9.99 -15.00
CA ARG A 29 4.38 -11.34 -14.68
C ARG A 29 3.25 -12.37 -14.64
N LEU A 30 2.05 -11.95 -14.25
CA LEU A 30 0.87 -12.81 -14.09
C LEU A 30 0.01 -12.89 -15.38
N GLY A 31 0.36 -12.13 -16.42
CA GLY A 31 -0.38 -12.10 -17.69
C GLY A 31 -1.70 -11.31 -17.63
N GLY A 32 -1.88 -10.45 -16.63
CA GLY A 32 -3.07 -9.64 -16.45
C GLY A 32 -3.38 -9.34 -14.98
N PRO A 33 -4.43 -8.54 -14.72
CA PRO A 33 -4.92 -8.30 -13.36
C PRO A 33 -5.66 -9.52 -12.82
N LEU A 34 -5.54 -9.78 -11.52
CA LEU A 34 -6.16 -10.93 -10.84
C LEU A 34 -7.62 -10.62 -10.50
N PRO A 35 -8.60 -11.43 -10.92
CA PRO A 35 -9.99 -11.27 -10.50
C PRO A 35 -10.14 -11.36 -8.97
N ALA A 36 -11.06 -10.57 -8.40
CA ALA A 36 -11.37 -10.63 -6.97
C ALA A 36 -11.81 -12.04 -6.52
N ALA A 37 -12.43 -12.82 -7.42
CA ALA A 37 -12.81 -14.22 -7.18
C ALA A 37 -11.62 -15.15 -6.91
N GLN A 38 -10.40 -14.76 -7.28
CA GLN A 38 -9.16 -15.49 -6.95
C GLN A 38 -8.59 -15.10 -5.59
N CYS A 39 -9.30 -14.27 -4.81
CA CYS A 39 -8.89 -13.81 -3.49
C CYS A 39 -7.44 -13.28 -3.44
N PRO A 40 -7.03 -12.37 -4.32
CA PRO A 40 -5.65 -11.91 -4.38
C PRO A 40 -5.26 -11.24 -3.06
N SER A 41 -4.06 -11.55 -2.58
CA SER A 41 -3.47 -10.90 -1.41
C SER A 41 -1.99 -10.60 -1.64
N VAL A 42 -1.49 -9.58 -0.94
CA VAL A 42 -0.10 -9.17 -0.98
C VAL A 42 0.39 -8.90 0.42
N VAL A 43 1.59 -9.39 0.73
CA VAL A 43 2.28 -9.21 2.02
C VAL A 43 3.66 -8.63 1.75
N VAL A 44 4.13 -7.78 2.66
CA VAL A 44 5.45 -7.15 2.58
C VAL A 44 6.01 -6.90 3.97
N ARG A 45 7.34 -6.96 4.11
CA ARG A 45 8.05 -6.50 5.29
C ARG A 45 8.64 -5.11 5.05
N VAL A 46 8.45 -4.21 6.02
CA VAL A 46 9.00 -2.86 5.96
C VAL A 46 9.75 -2.58 7.25
N PHE A 47 11.00 -2.13 7.14
CA PHE A 47 11.76 -1.63 8.28
C PHE A 47 11.45 -0.14 8.48
N LEU A 48 10.89 0.17 9.64
CA LEU A 48 10.67 1.54 10.12
C LEU A 48 11.94 1.99 10.84
N PRO A 49 12.67 3.01 10.37
CA PRO A 49 13.86 3.49 11.05
C PRO A 49 13.50 4.13 12.38
N GLN A 50 14.52 4.34 13.23
CA GLN A 50 14.35 5.09 14.48
C GLN A 50 13.81 6.49 14.19
N VAL A 51 12.99 7.02 15.10
CA VAL A 51 12.21 8.26 14.90
C VAL A 51 13.08 9.49 14.61
N ASP A 52 14.30 9.51 15.15
CA ASP A 52 15.30 10.55 14.91
C ASP A 52 15.79 10.62 13.44
N GLN A 53 15.64 9.54 12.69
CA GLN A 53 15.98 9.47 11.25
C GLN A 53 14.82 9.88 10.34
N TRP A 54 13.64 10.17 10.90
CA TRP A 54 12.50 10.59 10.09
C TRP A 54 12.69 12.02 9.64
N GLU A 55 12.21 12.32 8.44
CA GLU A 55 12.08 13.71 7.99
C GLU A 55 11.28 14.50 9.05
N GLN A 56 11.76 15.69 9.42
CA GLN A 56 11.20 16.45 10.54
C GLN A 56 9.96 17.24 10.10
N ARG A 57 8.89 16.52 9.72
CA ARG A 57 7.60 17.08 9.31
C ARG A 57 6.42 16.21 9.76
N ALA A 58 5.23 16.78 9.69
CA ALA A 58 3.99 16.03 9.84
C ALA A 58 3.47 15.52 8.49
N GLY A 59 2.52 14.59 8.55
CA GLY A 59 1.81 14.03 7.39
C GLY A 59 2.34 12.66 6.96
N PRO A 60 2.00 12.20 5.75
CA PRO A 60 2.39 10.88 5.26
C PRO A 60 3.88 10.82 4.94
N HIS A 61 4.60 9.77 5.34
CA HIS A 61 6.01 9.54 4.97
C HIS A 61 6.18 8.35 4.02
N PHE A 62 5.31 7.35 4.16
CA PHE A 62 5.31 6.13 3.38
C PHE A 62 3.88 5.66 3.12
N ALA A 63 3.67 4.93 2.04
CA ALA A 63 2.44 4.19 1.83
C ALA A 63 2.71 2.81 1.23
N PHE A 64 1.86 1.85 1.59
CA PHE A 64 1.75 0.56 0.91
C PHE A 64 0.33 0.44 0.34
N ARG A 65 0.25 0.32 -0.98
CA ARG A 65 -1.00 0.50 -1.73
C ARG A 65 -1.15 -0.52 -2.84
N CYS A 66 -2.37 -0.69 -3.31
CA CYS A 66 -2.64 -1.45 -4.52
C CYS A 66 -3.34 -0.60 -5.58
N ALA A 67 -3.21 -1.00 -6.83
CA ALA A 67 -4.08 -0.57 -7.90
C ALA A 67 -5.16 -1.64 -8.04
N ALA A 68 -6.41 -1.22 -7.82
CA ALA A 68 -7.60 -2.04 -7.97
C ALA A 68 -8.45 -1.51 -9.11
N GLU A 69 -9.25 -2.36 -9.73
CA GLU A 69 -10.14 -2.01 -10.83
C GLU A 69 -11.59 -2.25 -10.43
N THR A 70 -12.47 -1.34 -10.84
CA THR A 70 -13.92 -1.42 -10.67
C THR A 70 -14.62 -1.18 -12.01
N TYR A 71 -15.92 -1.49 -12.10
CA TYR A 71 -16.74 -1.12 -13.25
C TYR A 71 -17.60 0.10 -12.93
N GLN A 72 -17.47 1.14 -13.73
CA GLN A 72 -18.30 2.34 -13.67
C GLN A 72 -18.79 2.72 -15.06
N ASN A 73 -20.10 2.89 -15.21
CA ASN A 73 -20.72 3.32 -16.48
C ASN A 73 -20.24 2.50 -17.70
N GLY A 74 -20.13 1.17 -17.53
CA GLY A 74 -19.68 0.25 -18.57
C GLY A 74 -18.18 0.27 -18.87
N LYS A 75 -17.37 0.97 -18.06
CA LYS A 75 -15.91 1.08 -18.23
C LYS A 75 -15.16 0.55 -17.01
N THR A 76 -14.00 -0.04 -17.25
CA THR A 76 -13.04 -0.35 -16.19
C THR A 76 -12.36 0.93 -15.73
N VAL A 77 -12.38 1.17 -14.42
CA VAL A 77 -11.74 2.32 -13.76
C VAL A 77 -10.77 1.83 -12.71
N THR A 78 -9.53 2.31 -12.75
CA THR A 78 -8.53 2.04 -11.71
C THR A 78 -8.67 3.01 -10.54
N TYR A 79 -8.54 2.50 -9.33
CA TYR A 79 -8.48 3.27 -8.09
C TYR A 79 -7.37 2.72 -7.18
N TRP A 80 -6.94 3.52 -6.19
CA TRP A 80 -5.69 3.27 -5.46
C TRP A 80 -5.87 3.25 -3.94
N PRO A 81 -6.45 2.18 -3.39
CA PRO A 81 -6.56 2.01 -1.95
C PRO A 81 -5.23 1.58 -1.33
N GLY A 82 -5.14 1.66 -0.01
CA GLY A 82 -3.95 1.24 0.73
C GLY A 82 -3.87 1.88 2.10
N MET A 83 -2.68 1.86 2.68
CA MET A 83 -2.42 2.43 3.99
C MET A 83 -1.16 3.29 3.97
N PHE A 84 -1.19 4.36 4.77
CA PHE A 84 -0.09 5.30 4.95
C PHE A 84 0.50 5.16 6.34
N ILE A 85 1.82 5.31 6.45
CA ILE A 85 2.50 5.60 7.70
C ILE A 85 2.61 7.12 7.81
N VAL A 86 1.94 7.68 8.81
CA VAL A 86 1.78 9.12 9.03
C VAL A 86 2.48 9.49 10.33
N PHE A 87 3.26 10.56 10.29
CA PHE A 87 3.88 11.14 11.48
C PHE A 87 3.14 12.43 11.86
N GLU A 88 2.75 12.56 13.11
CA GLU A 88 2.02 13.72 13.63
C GLU A 88 2.55 14.14 15.00
N HIS A 89 2.06 15.27 15.49
CA HIS A 89 2.23 15.73 16.87
C HIS A 89 0.88 15.72 17.58
N ASP A 90 0.89 15.50 18.89
CA ASP A 90 -0.29 15.70 19.73
C ASP A 90 -0.43 17.18 20.17
N GLY A 91 -1.42 17.48 21.01
CA GLY A 91 -1.65 18.83 21.52
C GLY A 91 -0.53 19.38 22.42
N ASN A 92 0.35 18.52 22.93
CA ASN A 92 1.50 18.88 23.73
C ASN A 92 2.79 19.02 22.88
N GLY A 93 2.71 18.68 21.59
CA GLY A 93 3.85 18.69 20.67
C GLY A 93 4.60 17.35 20.62
N ASP A 94 4.15 16.32 21.33
CA ASP A 94 4.77 15.00 21.32
C ASP A 94 4.49 14.30 20.00
N ARG A 95 5.55 13.75 19.39
CA ARG A 95 5.45 13.15 18.05
C ARG A 95 5.16 11.67 18.10
N TYR A 96 4.24 11.23 17.26
CA TYR A 96 3.87 9.82 17.13
C TYR A 96 3.60 9.45 15.69
N ALA A 97 3.82 8.17 15.37
CA ALA A 97 3.48 7.59 14.09
C ALA A 97 2.18 6.78 14.20
N HIS A 98 1.40 6.73 13.14
CA HIS A 98 0.22 5.86 13.04
C HIS A 98 -0.04 5.40 11.61
N ILE A 99 -0.83 4.35 11.48
CA ILE A 99 -1.34 3.83 10.21
C ILE A 99 -2.65 4.55 9.88
N ARG A 100 -2.75 5.11 8.68
CA ARG A 100 -3.97 5.71 8.13
C ARG A 100 -4.46 4.87 6.96
N ILE A 101 -5.72 4.46 6.98
CA ILE A 101 -6.36 3.74 5.86
C ILE A 101 -6.86 4.77 4.85
N ARG A 102 -6.58 4.52 3.57
CA ARG A 102 -6.97 5.37 2.44
C ARG A 102 -8.38 5.01 1.99
N ALA A 103 -9.28 5.98 2.12
CA ALA A 103 -10.67 5.93 1.68
C ALA A 103 -11.50 4.79 2.30
N ASP A 104 -12.37 5.17 3.21
CA ASP A 104 -13.56 4.41 3.57
C ASP A 104 -14.56 4.35 2.39
N ARG A 105 -15.74 3.78 2.65
CA ARG A 105 -16.86 3.75 1.68
C ARG A 105 -17.30 5.12 1.15
N ARG A 106 -17.00 6.21 1.86
CA ARG A 106 -17.31 7.60 1.47
C ARG A 106 -16.10 8.34 0.91
N GLY A 107 -14.97 7.66 0.73
CA GLY A 107 -13.73 8.22 0.22
C GLY A 107 -12.91 9.00 1.26
N GLN A 108 -13.22 8.88 2.55
CA GLN A 108 -12.54 9.58 3.64
C GLN A 108 -11.38 8.74 4.18
N ASP A 109 -10.24 9.39 4.44
CA ASP A 109 -9.13 8.73 5.12
C ASP A 109 -9.40 8.71 6.62
N TYR A 110 -9.00 7.63 7.29
CA TYR A 110 -9.18 7.52 8.74
C TYR A 110 -8.01 6.85 9.43
N ARG A 111 -7.81 7.23 10.69
CA ARG A 111 -6.77 6.68 11.55
C ARG A 111 -7.13 5.26 11.97
N SER A 112 -6.17 4.35 11.87
CA SER A 112 -6.25 2.99 12.39
C SER A 112 -5.31 2.86 13.60
N ARG A 113 -4.26 2.05 13.51
CA ARG A 113 -3.37 1.69 14.62
C ARG A 113 -2.25 2.70 14.82
N GLN A 114 -1.97 3.07 16.06
CA GLN A 114 -0.74 3.80 16.41
C GLN A 114 0.48 2.87 16.31
N ILE A 115 1.59 3.40 15.82
CA ILE A 115 2.89 2.72 15.78
C ILE A 115 3.63 3.10 17.06
N THR A 116 3.71 2.15 17.99
CA THR A 116 4.36 2.34 19.31
C THR A 116 5.83 1.91 19.32
N GLN A 117 6.29 1.25 18.25
CA GLN A 117 7.67 0.79 18.11
C GLN A 117 8.13 0.83 16.66
N THR A 118 9.39 1.20 16.46
CA THR A 118 10.11 1.14 15.18
C THR A 118 10.70 -0.26 14.98
N GLY A 119 11.40 -0.47 13.87
CA GLY A 119 11.95 -1.76 13.46
C GLY A 119 11.11 -2.44 12.38
N TRP A 120 11.20 -3.77 12.30
CA TRP A 120 10.46 -4.53 11.30
C TRP A 120 8.96 -4.52 11.57
N TRP A 121 8.19 -4.37 10.50
CA TRP A 121 6.74 -4.52 10.47
C TRP A 121 6.34 -5.32 9.25
N THR A 122 5.31 -6.14 9.39
CA THR A 122 4.69 -6.87 8.29
C THR A 122 3.35 -6.23 7.97
N PHE A 123 3.12 -5.93 6.70
CA PHE A 123 1.90 -5.29 6.20
C PHE A 123 1.24 -6.18 5.14
N GLY A 124 -0.09 -6.15 5.08
CA GLY A 124 -0.85 -6.95 4.13
C GLY A 124 -2.10 -6.28 3.60
N LEU A 125 -2.41 -6.57 2.35
CA LEU A 125 -3.69 -6.26 1.70
C LEU A 125 -4.26 -7.57 1.16
N SER A 126 -5.57 -7.80 1.31
CA SER A 126 -6.27 -8.89 0.63
C SER A 126 -7.58 -8.42 0.04
N VAL A 127 -8.06 -9.11 -0.99
CA VAL A 127 -9.34 -8.86 -1.63
C VAL A 127 -10.21 -10.10 -1.48
N SER A 128 -11.42 -9.94 -0.98
CA SER A 128 -12.41 -11.01 -0.92
C SER A 128 -13.19 -11.16 -2.24
N PRO A 129 -13.88 -12.30 -2.49
CA PRO A 129 -14.66 -12.50 -3.72
C PRO A 129 -15.76 -11.48 -3.96
N ASP A 130 -16.32 -10.91 -2.89
CA ASP A 130 -17.32 -9.84 -2.97
C ASP A 130 -16.69 -8.47 -3.22
N GLY A 131 -15.36 -8.38 -3.39
CA GLY A 131 -14.63 -7.18 -3.79
C GLY A 131 -14.34 -6.20 -2.65
N GLN A 132 -14.46 -6.64 -1.40
CA GLN A 132 -13.99 -5.89 -0.24
C GLN A 132 -12.47 -6.02 -0.12
N ILE A 133 -11.82 -4.96 0.39
CA ILE A 133 -10.37 -4.90 0.59
C ILE A 133 -10.10 -4.90 2.08
N HIS A 134 -9.25 -5.82 2.53
CA HIS A 134 -8.87 -5.98 3.92
C HIS A 134 -7.43 -5.55 4.14
N TYR A 135 -7.17 -4.94 5.30
CA TYR A 135 -5.89 -4.36 5.68
C TYR A 135 -5.39 -5.03 6.94
N TYR A 136 -4.10 -5.39 6.97
CA TYR A 136 -3.45 -6.06 8.09
C TYR A 136 -2.10 -5.42 8.38
N ALA A 137 -1.72 -5.34 9.66
CA ALA A 137 -0.36 -4.97 10.04
C ALA A 137 0.01 -5.41 11.46
N LYS A 138 1.26 -5.82 11.63
CA LYS A 138 1.86 -6.05 12.95
C LYS A 138 3.35 -5.70 13.00
N PRO A 139 3.89 -5.39 14.18
CA PRO A 139 5.34 -5.39 14.37
C PRO A 139 5.92 -6.79 14.20
N GLY A 140 7.17 -6.87 13.74
CA GLY A 140 7.89 -8.10 13.48
C GLY A 140 7.85 -8.54 12.01
N ILE A 141 8.46 -9.70 11.76
CA ILE A 141 8.62 -10.30 10.42
C ILE A 141 7.73 -11.52 10.19
N ASP A 142 6.99 -11.93 11.22
CA ASP A 142 6.15 -13.13 11.22
C ASP A 142 4.95 -12.96 10.28
N ASP A 143 4.44 -14.09 9.79
CA ASP A 143 3.28 -14.13 8.89
C ASP A 143 2.03 -13.50 9.52
N LEU A 144 1.28 -12.76 8.73
CA LEU A 144 0.03 -12.13 9.17
C LEU A 144 -1.05 -13.17 9.44
N THR A 145 -1.87 -12.87 10.44
CA THR A 145 -3.01 -13.67 10.88
C THR A 145 -4.28 -12.83 10.89
N ALA A 146 -5.43 -13.46 11.11
CA ALA A 146 -6.69 -12.75 11.28
C ALA A 146 -6.68 -11.76 12.47
N GLN A 147 -5.83 -12.00 13.48
CA GLN A 147 -5.67 -11.12 14.64
C GLN A 147 -4.94 -9.82 14.30
N ASP A 148 -4.20 -9.79 13.19
CA ASP A 148 -3.44 -8.62 12.72
C ASP A 148 -4.29 -7.66 11.88
N TYR A 149 -5.60 -7.90 11.85
CA TYR A 149 -6.60 -7.13 11.14
C TYR A 149 -6.66 -5.66 11.58
N LEU A 150 -6.73 -4.76 10.61
CA LEU A 150 -6.91 -3.33 10.81
C LEU A 150 -8.30 -2.86 10.38
N ALA A 151 -8.73 -3.26 9.19
CA ALA A 151 -9.95 -2.75 8.55
C ALA A 151 -10.38 -3.59 7.34
N SER A 152 -11.65 -3.44 6.95
CA SER A 152 -12.21 -3.93 5.70
C SER A 152 -13.03 -2.82 5.07
N GLU A 153 -12.77 -2.49 3.81
CA GLU A 153 -13.42 -1.37 3.14
C GLU A 153 -13.83 -1.71 1.71
N GLN A 154 -14.80 -0.95 1.22
CA GLN A 154 -15.03 -0.74 -0.21
C GLN A 154 -14.57 0.67 -0.53
N PRO A 155 -13.28 0.91 -0.81
CA PRO A 155 -12.73 2.25 -0.88
C PRO A 155 -13.43 3.09 -1.94
N PHE A 156 -13.82 4.31 -1.58
CA PHE A 156 -14.62 5.21 -2.43
C PHE A 156 -16.01 4.66 -2.79
N GLY A 157 -16.48 3.64 -2.08
CA GLY A 157 -17.73 2.93 -2.38
C GLY A 157 -17.61 1.93 -3.51
N TYR A 158 -16.39 1.61 -3.96
CA TYR A 158 -16.16 0.72 -5.09
C TYR A 158 -15.99 -0.73 -4.65
N ARG A 159 -16.67 -1.61 -5.38
CA ARG A 159 -16.45 -3.04 -5.34
C ARG A 159 -15.25 -3.40 -6.21
N CYS A 160 -14.19 -3.94 -5.62
CA CYS A 160 -13.04 -4.44 -6.38
C CYS A 160 -13.47 -5.57 -7.32
N GLN A 161 -13.13 -5.43 -8.59
CA GLN A 161 -13.33 -6.47 -9.61
C GLN A 161 -12.01 -7.17 -9.90
N HIS A 162 -10.91 -6.41 -9.98
CA HIS A 162 -9.59 -6.97 -10.20
C HIS A 162 -8.53 -6.27 -9.35
N PHE A 163 -7.62 -7.06 -8.79
CA PHE A 163 -6.35 -6.58 -8.24
C PHE A 163 -5.34 -6.51 -9.38
N LYS A 164 -4.88 -5.32 -9.72
CA LYS A 164 -3.95 -5.12 -10.83
C LYS A 164 -2.50 -5.28 -10.37
N THR A 165 -2.13 -4.52 -9.36
CA THR A 165 -0.75 -4.46 -8.88
C THR A 165 -0.66 -3.85 -7.48
N PHE A 166 0.53 -3.85 -6.88
CA PHE A 166 0.84 -3.09 -5.68
C PHE A 166 2.03 -2.17 -5.87
N PHE A 167 2.14 -1.19 -5.01
CA PHE A 167 3.18 -0.18 -5.06
C PHE A 167 3.38 0.47 -3.70
N PHE A 168 4.48 1.20 -3.61
CA PHE A 168 4.88 1.93 -2.43
C PHE A 168 4.95 3.42 -2.76
N ASN A 169 4.60 4.26 -1.79
CA ASN A 169 4.88 5.68 -1.88
C ASN A 169 5.99 6.07 -0.91
N VAL A 170 6.87 6.96 -1.34
CA VAL A 170 7.74 7.73 -0.46
C VAL A 170 7.39 9.19 -0.61
N CYS A 171 7.19 9.86 0.53
CA CYS A 171 6.78 11.26 0.54
C CYS A 171 7.88 12.14 1.14
N ASN A 172 8.08 13.33 0.57
CA ASN A 172 8.88 14.38 1.21
C ASN A 172 8.28 15.77 0.92
N VAL A 173 8.81 16.80 1.57
CA VAL A 173 8.39 18.21 1.39
C VAL A 173 8.78 18.81 0.02
N ASP A 174 9.51 18.06 -0.80
CA ASP A 174 9.97 18.47 -2.14
C ASP A 174 10.58 19.89 -2.17
N ASP A 175 11.58 20.13 -1.31
CA ASP A 175 12.34 21.38 -1.20
C ASP A 175 13.67 21.34 -1.98
N GLY A 176 13.95 20.22 -2.65
CA GLY A 176 15.19 19.95 -3.38
C GLY A 176 16.44 19.80 -2.51
N LYS A 177 16.30 19.77 -1.17
CA LYS A 177 17.39 19.75 -0.19
C LYS A 177 17.29 18.55 0.74
N THR A 178 16.12 18.32 1.29
CA THR A 178 15.81 17.35 2.34
C THR A 178 15.47 15.98 1.73
N TRP A 179 16.15 14.94 2.23
CA TRP A 179 15.80 13.56 1.89
C TRP A 179 14.57 13.11 2.69
N SER A 180 13.71 12.31 2.06
CA SER A 180 12.63 11.60 2.76
C SER A 180 13.18 10.69 3.86
N THR A 181 12.31 10.28 4.80
CA THR A 181 12.60 9.16 5.71
C THR A 181 13.08 7.93 4.91
N PRO A 182 14.13 7.21 5.36
CA PRO A 182 14.59 5.98 4.71
C PRO A 182 13.70 4.79 5.01
N TRP A 183 13.35 4.03 3.96
CA TRP A 183 12.55 2.81 4.08
C TRP A 183 13.31 1.61 3.56
N ILE A 184 13.25 0.47 4.25
CA ILE A 184 13.65 -0.83 3.67
C ILE A 184 12.38 -1.60 3.43
N ILE A 185 12.20 -2.04 2.18
CA ILE A 185 11.11 -2.91 1.75
C ILE A 185 11.76 -4.25 1.46
N ASP A 186 11.20 -5.32 2.03
CA ASP A 186 11.71 -6.67 1.92
C ASP A 186 10.60 -7.68 1.67
N ASP A 187 10.96 -8.74 0.94
CA ASP A 187 10.14 -9.93 0.69
C ASP A 187 8.67 -9.67 0.25
N PRO A 188 8.41 -8.78 -0.74
CA PRO A 188 7.05 -8.57 -1.21
C PRO A 188 6.55 -9.83 -1.95
N SER A 189 5.43 -10.37 -1.48
CA SER A 189 4.85 -11.62 -1.98
C SER A 189 3.37 -11.45 -2.32
N VAL A 190 2.96 -11.97 -3.48
CA VAL A 190 1.56 -11.99 -3.93
C VAL A 190 1.05 -13.42 -3.95
N TYR A 191 -0.13 -13.63 -3.37
CA TYR A 191 -0.83 -14.91 -3.32
C TYR A 191 -2.20 -14.79 -3.97
N TYR A 192 -2.66 -15.87 -4.60
CA TYR A 192 -3.98 -15.96 -5.20
C TYR A 192 -4.40 -17.42 -5.35
N LEU A 193 -5.70 -17.65 -5.43
CA LEU A 193 -6.28 -18.95 -5.72
C LEU A 193 -6.19 -19.21 -7.23
N PRO A 194 -5.62 -20.35 -7.68
CA PRO A 194 -5.66 -20.75 -9.07
C PRO A 194 -7.10 -20.83 -9.57
N SER A 195 -7.40 -20.35 -10.77
CA SER A 195 -8.69 -20.68 -11.40
C SER A 195 -8.69 -22.15 -11.81
N GLU A 196 -9.81 -22.85 -11.64
CA GLU A 196 -9.98 -24.23 -12.17
C GLU A 196 -9.73 -24.33 -13.68
N THR A 197 -9.69 -23.21 -14.39
CA THR A 197 -9.39 -23.13 -15.82
C THR A 197 -7.89 -23.06 -16.15
N ALA A 198 -7.02 -22.74 -15.17
CA ALA A 198 -5.57 -22.65 -15.36
C ALA A 198 -4.83 -24.00 -15.24
N SER A 199 -5.54 -25.08 -14.89
CA SER A 199 -4.99 -26.44 -14.73
C SER A 199 -5.04 -27.29 -16.00
N ARG A 200 -5.47 -26.75 -17.15
CA ARG A 200 -5.31 -27.47 -18.42
C ARG A 200 -3.86 -27.39 -18.90
N PRO A 201 -3.11 -28.50 -18.91
CA PRO A 201 -1.78 -28.48 -19.46
C PRO A 201 -1.89 -28.13 -20.94
N ILE A 202 -1.07 -27.18 -21.38
CA ILE A 202 -0.81 -26.93 -22.79
C ILE A 202 0.02 -28.11 -23.30
N PHE A 203 -0.61 -29.28 -23.48
CA PHE A 203 0.00 -30.33 -24.29
C PHE A 203 -0.09 -29.87 -25.74
N GLY A 204 1.07 -29.48 -26.27
CA GLY A 204 1.26 -29.19 -27.67
C GLY A 204 0.82 -30.37 -28.52
N ARG A 205 -0.14 -30.12 -29.42
CA ARG A 205 -0.22 -30.88 -30.66
C ARG A 205 0.79 -30.28 -31.64
N ARG A 206 1.89 -30.98 -31.87
CA ARG A 206 2.49 -31.18 -33.18
C ARG A 206 3.09 -32.57 -33.24
#